data_AF-A0A3F2S4W4-F1
#
_entry.id   AF-A0A3F2S4W4-F1
#
_cell.length_a   1.000
_cell.length_b   1.000
_cell.length_c   1.000
_cell.angle_alpha   90.00
_cell.angle_beta   90.00
_cell.angle_gamma   90.00
#
_symmetry.space_group_name_H-M   'P 1'
#
loop_
_entity.id
_entity.type
_entity.pdbx_description
1 polymer ?
#
loop_
_entity_poly.entity_id
_entity_poly.type
_entity_poly.pdbx_seq_one_letter_code
_entity_poly.pdbx_strand_id
1 'polypeptide(L)'
;MGGHVKLLEFLQFNMGSEDVLASAWLLILQASPPIPYFQAELEKQSARSILRLEDQQIHPEVNLKSKIYSVLEKVSFTCEGENLTPQEQVMLEIAKEYPTFKLGEMWQNVERALHAEGVRPIYADALYIRKNIEHAYNISVCTKLAQQEMFARSRQQSTEREDAFFEKILRQKYQEAQAEQFHRTNRRQNSTMQLHLDAKKTRLEFMRRQDPTAFAAYENDERCLIRDPPPEYVDDQEGWRTLQQNEAELRGRLTTITRSRKHSR
;
A
#
# COMPACT_ATOMS: atom_id res chain seq x y z
N MET A 1 9.64 16.80 1.78
CA MET A 1 9.66 17.42 3.11
C MET A 1 10.13 18.89 3.04
N GLY A 2 9.50 19.74 2.21
CA GLY A 2 10.00 21.12 2.04
C GLY A 2 8.98 22.16 1.54
N GLY A 3 7.74 21.75 1.25
CA GLY A 3 6.68 22.69 0.86
C GLY A 3 6.23 23.57 2.02
N HIS A 4 6.23 23.04 3.25
CA HIS A 4 5.88 23.76 4.47
C HIS A 4 6.88 24.88 4.78
N VAL A 5 8.18 24.67 4.53
CA VAL A 5 9.20 25.72 4.73
C VAL A 5 9.03 26.86 3.73
N LYS A 6 8.74 26.55 2.46
CA LYS A 6 8.50 27.59 1.43
C LYS A 6 7.19 28.35 1.65
N LEU A 7 6.15 27.67 2.16
CA LEU A 7 4.90 28.33 2.53
C LEU A 7 5.09 29.23 3.75
N LEU A 8 5.90 28.80 4.74
CA LEU A 8 6.26 29.62 5.89
C LEU A 8 7.11 30.82 5.49
N GLU A 9 8.13 30.67 4.63
CA GLU A 9 8.90 31.80 4.10
C GLU A 9 8.02 32.78 3.33
N PHE A 10 7.09 32.30 2.50
CA PHE A 10 6.16 33.16 1.76
C PHE A 10 5.18 33.90 2.69
N LEU A 11 4.66 33.23 3.72
CA LEU A 11 3.75 33.83 4.69
C LEU A 11 4.48 34.78 5.66
N GLN A 12 5.71 34.46 6.04
CA GLN A 12 6.57 35.30 6.88
C GLN A 12 7.02 36.56 6.12
N PHE A 13 7.28 36.44 4.82
CA PHE A 13 7.63 37.57 3.95
C PHE A 13 6.43 38.48 3.63
N ASN A 14 5.20 37.95 3.57
CA ASN A 14 4.01 38.71 3.17
C ASN A 14 3.07 39.12 4.32
N MET A 15 3.12 38.48 5.49
CA MET A 15 2.10 38.68 6.55
C MET A 15 2.61 39.09 7.94
N GLY A 16 3.90 39.38 8.09
CA GLY A 16 4.41 40.39 9.04
C GLY A 16 4.19 40.23 10.55
N SER A 17 3.49 39.23 11.07
CA SER A 17 3.49 38.94 12.52
C SER A 17 3.30 37.45 12.83
N GLU A 18 3.97 36.99 13.89
CA GLU A 18 3.89 35.60 14.39
C GLU A 18 2.46 35.18 14.74
N ASP A 19 1.59 36.15 15.10
CA ASP A 19 0.18 35.89 15.44
C ASP A 19 -0.66 35.48 14.23
N VAL A 20 -0.34 36.01 13.05
CA VAL A 20 -1.04 35.66 11.80
C VAL A 20 -0.64 34.26 11.33
N LEU A 21 0.64 33.90 11.54
CA LEU A 21 1.14 32.54 11.30
C LEU A 21 0.50 31.53 12.26
N ALA A 22 0.39 31.87 13.54
CA ALA A 22 -0.30 31.04 14.54
C ALA A 22 -1.79 30.85 14.20
N SER A 23 -2.47 31.90 13.71
CA SER A 23 -3.87 31.86 13.30
C SER A 23 -4.09 31.02 12.04
N ALA A 24 -3.20 31.12 11.05
CA ALA A 24 -3.22 30.26 9.86
C ALA A 24 -2.97 28.78 10.22
N TRP A 25 -2.09 28.52 11.19
CA TRP A 25 -1.80 27.16 11.69
C TRP A 25 -3.00 26.55 12.43
N LEU A 26 -3.68 27.32 13.28
CA LEU A 26 -4.89 26.89 13.98
C LEU A 26 -6.06 26.60 13.01
N LEU A 27 -6.19 27.37 11.93
CA LEU A 27 -7.21 27.18 10.90
C LEU A 27 -6.98 25.92 10.05
N ILE A 28 -5.72 25.55 9.79
CA ILE A 28 -5.35 24.31 9.09
C ILE A 28 -5.62 23.09 9.99
N LEU A 29 -5.44 23.21 11.31
CA LEU A 29 -5.80 22.16 12.27
C LEU A 29 -7.32 21.96 12.43
N GLN A 30 -8.11 23.03 12.36
CA GLN A 30 -9.58 22.94 12.46
C GLN A 30 -10.26 22.36 11.20
N ALA A 31 -9.57 22.35 10.05
CA ALA A 31 -10.09 21.82 8.79
C ALA A 31 -9.78 20.33 8.56
N SER A 32 -9.04 19.67 9.45
CA SER A 32 -8.70 18.24 9.37
C SER A 32 -9.56 17.39 10.32
N PRO A 33 -10.01 16.17 9.93
CA PRO A 33 -10.86 15.35 10.80
C PRO A 33 -10.13 14.89 12.07
N PRO A 34 -10.87 14.63 13.17
CA PRO A 34 -10.30 14.51 14.51
C PRO A 34 -9.49 13.21 14.66
N ILE A 35 -8.17 13.36 14.88
CA ILE A 35 -7.30 12.28 15.35
C ILE A 35 -7.25 12.37 16.89
N PRO A 36 -7.67 11.34 17.64
CA PRO A 36 -7.89 11.39 19.09
C PRO A 36 -6.63 11.67 19.92
N TYR A 37 -5.43 11.55 19.33
CA TYR A 37 -4.17 11.83 20.00
C TYR A 37 -3.97 13.33 20.32
N PHE A 38 -4.51 14.23 19.48
CA PHE A 38 -4.32 15.68 19.64
C PHE A 38 -5.19 16.31 20.74
N GLN A 39 -6.25 15.62 21.17
CA GLN A 39 -7.21 16.15 22.14
C GLN A 39 -6.67 16.11 23.58
N ALA A 40 -5.87 15.09 23.93
CA ALA A 40 -5.25 14.95 25.23
C ALA A 40 -4.18 16.04 25.52
N GLU A 41 -3.54 16.55 24.47
CA GLU A 41 -2.55 17.63 24.60
C GLU A 41 -3.23 19.02 24.57
N LEU A 42 -4.38 19.14 23.91
CA LEU A 42 -5.20 20.36 23.89
C LEU A 42 -5.87 20.63 25.25
N GLU A 43 -6.33 19.59 25.95
CA GLU A 43 -6.92 19.72 27.30
C GLU A 43 -5.90 20.19 28.34
N LYS A 44 -4.63 19.75 28.22
CA LYS A 44 -3.53 20.24 29.08
C LYS A 44 -3.21 21.72 28.86
N GLN A 45 -3.40 22.23 27.64
CA GLN A 45 -3.19 23.65 27.33
C GLN A 45 -4.42 24.51 27.64
N SER A 46 -5.63 23.95 27.50
CA SER A 46 -6.89 24.62 27.82
C SER A 46 -7.01 24.95 29.32
N ALA A 47 -6.49 24.10 30.21
CA ALA A 47 -6.56 24.30 31.66
C ALA A 47 -5.70 25.48 32.18
N ARG A 48 -4.80 26.05 31.37
CA ARG A 48 -3.96 27.20 31.79
C ARG A 48 -4.46 28.56 31.30
N SER A 49 -5.54 28.60 30.52
CA SER A 49 -5.99 29.84 29.87
C SER A 49 -7.49 30.04 30.04
N ILE A 50 -7.98 29.93 31.28
CA ILE A 50 -9.39 30.18 31.65
C ILE A 50 -9.68 31.70 31.76
N LEU A 51 -8.72 32.58 31.46
CA LEU A 51 -8.95 34.01 31.43
C LEU A 51 -8.40 34.63 30.14
N ARG A 52 -9.32 35.24 29.38
CA ARG A 52 -9.15 36.06 28.17
C ARG A 52 -9.06 35.31 26.84
N LEU A 53 -10.22 34.98 26.27
CA LEU A 53 -10.60 35.31 24.89
C LEU A 53 -12.14 35.32 24.76
N GLU A 54 -12.83 35.85 25.77
CA GLU A 54 -14.10 36.53 25.54
C GLU A 54 -13.73 37.90 24.91
N ASP A 55 -14.41 38.28 23.83
CA ASP A 55 -14.17 39.49 23.01
C ASP A 55 -13.00 39.50 22.01
N GLN A 56 -12.90 38.47 21.16
CA GLN A 56 -12.51 38.71 19.76
C GLN A 56 -13.74 38.64 18.87
N GLN A 57 -14.34 39.82 18.67
CA GLN A 57 -15.30 40.12 17.63
C GLN A 57 -14.74 39.62 16.27
N ILE A 58 -15.22 38.46 15.81
CA ILE A 58 -15.18 38.13 14.40
C ILE A 58 -16.09 39.16 13.72
N HIS A 59 -15.51 40.21 13.15
CA HIS A 59 -16.28 41.16 12.34
C HIS A 59 -17.07 40.36 11.29
N PRO A 60 -18.42 40.40 11.30
CA PRO A 60 -19.26 39.67 10.34
C PRO A 60 -19.07 40.16 8.90
N GLU A 61 -18.34 41.26 8.70
CA GLU A 61 -18.15 41.92 7.41
C GLU A 61 -16.98 41.37 6.57
N VAL A 62 -16.09 40.57 7.15
CA VAL A 62 -14.91 40.09 6.42
C VAL A 62 -15.11 38.64 5.97
N ASN A 63 -15.71 38.46 4.80
CA ASN A 63 -15.82 37.17 4.16
C ASN A 63 -14.43 36.66 3.72
N LEU A 64 -13.73 35.93 4.58
CA LEU A 64 -12.40 35.37 4.28
C LEU A 64 -12.39 34.53 2.99
N LYS A 65 -13.50 33.86 2.65
CA LYS A 65 -13.62 33.05 1.43
C LYS A 65 -13.53 33.91 0.17
N SER A 66 -14.10 35.12 0.17
CA SER A 66 -13.97 36.03 -0.97
C SER A 66 -12.55 36.56 -1.11
N LYS A 67 -11.86 36.85 0.01
CA LYS A 67 -10.44 37.25 -0.02
C LYS A 67 -9.55 36.15 -0.59
N ILE A 68 -9.75 34.91 -0.15
CA ILE A 68 -9.02 33.74 -0.67
C ILE A 68 -9.30 33.56 -2.16
N TYR A 69 -10.57 33.63 -2.57
CA TYR A 69 -10.95 33.57 -3.98
C TYR A 69 -10.24 34.66 -4.80
N SER A 70 -10.26 35.91 -4.36
CA SER A 70 -9.61 37.01 -5.08
C SER A 70 -8.10 36.82 -5.23
N VAL A 71 -7.44 36.23 -4.23
CA VAL A 71 -6.01 35.88 -4.34
C VAL A 71 -5.81 34.74 -5.35
N LEU A 72 -6.59 33.67 -5.25
CA LEU A 72 -6.49 32.51 -6.15
C LEU A 72 -6.85 32.85 -7.61
N GLU A 73 -7.82 33.74 -7.82
CA GLU A 73 -8.19 34.24 -9.14
C GLU A 73 -7.01 34.98 -9.80
N LYS A 74 -6.22 35.74 -9.02
CA LYS A 74 -5.05 36.46 -9.52
C LYS A 74 -3.83 35.57 -9.70
N VAL A 75 -3.65 34.58 -8.83
CA VAL A 75 -2.52 33.62 -8.87
C VAL A 75 -2.80 32.46 -9.85
N SER A 76 -4.04 32.34 -10.33
CA SER A 76 -4.64 31.23 -11.07
C SER A 76 -5.01 30.02 -10.19
N PHE A 77 -6.13 29.38 -10.53
CA PHE A 77 -6.55 28.10 -9.94
C PHE A 77 -5.73 26.90 -10.49
N THR A 78 -4.69 27.16 -11.29
CA THR A 78 -3.82 26.12 -11.84
C THR A 78 -2.61 25.94 -10.93
N CYS A 79 -2.71 24.99 -10.01
CA CYS A 79 -1.53 24.46 -9.33
C CYS A 79 -1.01 23.25 -10.12
N GLU A 80 -0.19 23.50 -11.14
CA GLU A 80 0.51 22.44 -11.89
C GLU A 80 1.68 21.82 -11.10
N GLY A 81 1.92 22.28 -9.87
CA GLY A 81 2.92 21.71 -8.99
C GLY A 81 2.51 20.32 -8.50
N GLU A 82 3.30 19.32 -8.85
CA GLU A 82 3.24 17.98 -8.26
C GLU A 82 3.11 18.07 -6.73
N ASN A 83 2.19 17.30 -6.15
CA ASN A 83 1.91 17.07 -4.71
C ASN A 83 0.64 17.69 -4.10
N LEU A 84 -0.36 18.11 -4.88
CA LEU A 84 -1.69 18.27 -4.30
C LEU A 84 -2.35 16.91 -4.08
N THR A 85 -2.80 16.66 -2.86
CA THR A 85 -3.63 15.51 -2.52
C THR A 85 -4.94 15.57 -3.30
N PRO A 86 -5.59 14.42 -3.58
CA PRO A 86 -6.88 14.38 -4.27
C PRO A 86 -7.94 15.27 -3.60
N GLN A 87 -7.89 15.38 -2.27
CA GLN A 87 -8.79 16.22 -1.48
C GLN A 87 -8.53 17.71 -1.72
N GLU A 88 -7.27 18.13 -1.80
CA GLU A 88 -6.93 19.53 -2.10
C GLU A 88 -7.31 19.91 -3.53
N GLN A 89 -7.15 19.00 -4.49
CA GLN A 89 -7.58 19.20 -5.88
C GLN A 89 -9.10 19.41 -5.96
N VAL A 90 -9.87 18.61 -5.22
CA VAL A 90 -11.33 18.76 -5.10
C VAL A 90 -11.72 20.09 -4.47
N MET A 91 -11.03 20.52 -3.42
CA MET A 91 -11.29 21.83 -2.80
C MET A 91 -11.01 22.99 -3.76
N LEU A 92 -9.97 22.88 -4.58
CA LEU A 92 -9.63 23.88 -5.58
C LEU A 92 -10.71 24.01 -6.65
N GLU A 93 -11.30 22.88 -7.08
CA GLU A 93 -12.42 22.88 -8.03
C GLU A 93 -13.68 23.56 -7.44
N ILE A 94 -13.93 23.40 -6.14
CA ILE A 94 -15.02 24.13 -5.45
C ILE A 94 -14.69 25.62 -5.37
N ALA A 95 -13.45 25.95 -5.00
CA ALA A 95 -13.03 27.33 -4.81
C ALA A 95 -13.17 28.15 -6.10
N LYS A 96 -12.90 27.53 -7.26
CA LYS A 96 -13.09 28.15 -8.58
C LYS A 96 -14.53 28.61 -8.83
N GLU A 97 -15.51 27.81 -8.45
CA GLU A 97 -16.94 28.11 -8.68
C GLU A 97 -17.61 28.89 -7.53
N TYR A 98 -16.83 29.32 -6.54
CA TYR A 98 -17.31 30.07 -5.37
C TYR A 98 -18.18 31.30 -5.71
N PRO A 99 -17.82 32.18 -6.67
CA PRO A 99 -18.65 33.34 -7.00
C PRO A 99 -20.04 32.94 -7.52
N THR A 100 -20.08 31.90 -8.36
CA THR A 100 -21.33 31.36 -8.91
C THR A 100 -22.24 30.84 -7.79
N PHE A 101 -21.67 30.13 -6.81
CA PHE A 101 -22.43 29.65 -5.65
C PHE A 101 -22.94 30.79 -4.78
N LYS A 102 -22.12 31.83 -4.54
CA LYS A 102 -22.56 33.01 -3.77
C LYS A 102 -23.64 33.80 -4.48
N LEU A 103 -23.55 33.93 -5.80
CA LEU A 103 -24.60 34.55 -6.59
C LEU A 103 -25.91 33.74 -6.51
N GLY A 104 -25.84 32.41 -6.62
CA GLY A 104 -27.01 31.53 -6.46
C GLY A 104 -27.66 31.63 -5.08
N GLU A 105 -26.87 31.62 -4.00
CA GLU A 105 -27.35 31.80 -2.63
C GLU A 105 -28.03 33.16 -2.44
N MET A 106 -27.45 34.23 -2.99
CA MET A 106 -28.03 35.56 -2.97
C MET A 106 -29.40 35.57 -3.67
N TRP A 107 -29.53 34.98 -4.85
CA TRP A 107 -30.81 34.91 -5.56
C TRP A 107 -31.88 34.09 -4.82
N GLN A 108 -31.47 33.01 -4.14
CA GLN A 108 -32.38 32.27 -3.26
C GLN A 108 -32.82 33.10 -2.04
N ASN A 109 -31.92 33.91 -1.46
CA ASN A 109 -32.27 34.84 -0.39
C ASN A 109 -33.28 35.89 -0.87
N VAL A 110 -33.09 36.43 -2.09
CA VAL A 110 -34.03 37.38 -2.71
C VAL A 110 -35.41 36.74 -2.91
N GLU A 111 -35.47 35.54 -3.47
CA GLU A 111 -36.76 34.83 -3.65
C GLU A 111 -37.47 34.59 -2.31
N ARG A 112 -36.73 34.16 -1.28
CA ARG A 112 -37.26 33.95 0.08
C ARG A 112 -37.74 35.24 0.73
N ALA A 113 -36.99 36.33 0.59
CA ALA A 113 -37.34 37.64 1.14
C ALA A 113 -38.62 38.20 0.50
N LEU A 114 -38.72 38.14 -0.83
CA LEU A 114 -39.91 38.58 -1.57
C LEU A 114 -41.15 37.78 -1.15
N HIS A 115 -41.01 36.46 -0.99
CA HIS A 115 -42.10 35.62 -0.49
C HIS A 115 -42.49 35.97 0.95
N ALA A 116 -41.52 36.24 1.84
CA ALA A 116 -41.79 36.61 3.24
C ALA A 116 -42.49 37.96 3.37
N GLU A 117 -42.20 38.91 2.47
CA GLU A 117 -42.86 40.22 2.41
C GLU A 117 -44.20 40.18 1.64
N GLY A 118 -44.60 39.02 1.10
CA GLY A 118 -45.81 38.88 0.28
C GLY A 118 -45.72 39.59 -1.07
N VAL A 119 -44.52 39.98 -1.50
CA VAL A 119 -44.26 40.65 -2.77
C VAL A 119 -44.20 39.61 -3.87
N ARG A 120 -45.12 39.71 -4.83
CA ARG A 120 -45.11 38.86 -6.03
C ARG A 120 -44.35 39.56 -7.15
N PRO A 121 -43.18 39.06 -7.58
CA PRO A 121 -42.43 39.65 -8.69
C PRO A 121 -43.24 39.57 -9.98
N ILE A 122 -43.02 40.52 -10.89
CA ILE A 122 -43.55 40.41 -12.24
C ILE A 122 -42.95 39.19 -12.95
N TYR A 123 -43.62 38.69 -13.98
CA TYR A 123 -43.23 37.45 -14.65
C TYR A 123 -41.78 37.47 -15.15
N ALA A 124 -41.32 38.59 -15.72
CA ALA A 124 -39.96 38.75 -16.20
C ALA A 124 -38.92 38.60 -15.07
N ASP A 125 -39.16 39.24 -13.93
CA ASP A 125 -38.27 39.19 -12.76
C ASP A 125 -38.26 37.80 -12.13
N ALA A 126 -39.43 37.18 -11.98
CA ALA A 126 -39.54 35.82 -11.46
C ALA A 126 -38.76 34.81 -12.33
N LEU A 127 -38.83 34.96 -13.66
CA LEU A 127 -38.09 34.13 -14.59
C LEU A 127 -36.58 34.40 -14.50
N TYR A 128 -36.18 35.67 -14.36
CA TYR A 128 -34.78 36.05 -14.20
C TYR A 128 -34.16 35.50 -12.90
N ILE A 129 -34.87 35.60 -11.77
CA ILE A 129 -34.45 35.04 -10.49
C ILE A 129 -34.27 33.52 -10.62
N ARG A 130 -35.28 32.82 -11.15
CA ARG A 130 -35.23 31.36 -11.36
C ARG A 130 -34.08 30.94 -12.28
N LYS A 131 -33.85 31.66 -13.37
CA LYS A 131 -32.74 31.38 -14.30
C LYS A 131 -31.39 31.43 -13.60
N ASN A 132 -31.17 32.41 -12.72
CA ASN A 132 -29.90 32.53 -12.00
C ASN A 132 -29.74 31.44 -10.92
N ILE A 133 -30.82 31.08 -10.23
CA ILE A 133 -30.83 29.96 -9.28
C ILE A 133 -30.53 28.63 -10.00
N GLU A 134 -31.19 28.40 -11.14
CA GLU A 134 -30.98 27.22 -11.98
C GLU A 134 -29.56 27.16 -12.53
N HIS A 135 -29.01 28.29 -12.98
CA HIS A 135 -27.63 28.36 -13.44
C HIS A 135 -26.64 27.93 -12.35
N ALA A 136 -26.77 28.49 -11.14
CA ALA A 136 -25.92 28.11 -10.01
C ALA A 136 -26.09 26.63 -9.63
N TYR A 137 -27.31 26.09 -9.72
CA TYR A 137 -27.58 24.68 -9.51
C TYR A 137 -26.86 23.79 -10.54
N ASN A 138 -26.97 24.11 -11.83
CA ASN A 138 -26.32 23.36 -12.90
C ASN A 138 -24.80 23.33 -12.73
N ILE A 139 -24.19 24.46 -12.38
CA ILE A 139 -22.76 24.52 -12.08
C ILE A 139 -22.42 23.64 -10.87
N SER A 140 -23.22 23.65 -9.80
CA SER A 140 -22.99 22.80 -8.63
C SER A 140 -23.02 21.31 -8.96
N VAL A 141 -23.89 20.89 -9.89
CA VAL A 141 -23.95 19.51 -10.39
C VAL A 141 -22.69 19.17 -11.17
N CYS A 142 -22.24 20.06 -12.07
CA CYS A 142 -20.99 19.88 -12.82
C CYS A 142 -19.78 19.77 -11.88
N THR A 143 -19.66 20.65 -10.87
CA THR A 143 -18.59 20.60 -9.88
C THR A 143 -18.62 19.27 -9.11
N LYS A 144 -19.80 18.81 -8.69
CA LYS A 144 -19.95 17.51 -8.01
C LYS A 144 -19.50 16.33 -8.88
N LEU A 145 -19.84 16.35 -10.17
CA LEU A 145 -19.38 15.32 -11.12
C LEU A 145 -17.87 15.36 -11.28
N ALA A 146 -17.27 16.54 -11.41
CA ALA A 146 -15.82 16.71 -11.50
C ALA A 146 -15.12 16.15 -10.24
N GLN A 147 -15.68 16.38 -9.05
CA GLN A 147 -15.14 15.81 -7.81
C GLN A 147 -15.17 14.28 -7.81
N GLN A 148 -16.29 13.69 -8.24
CA GLN A 148 -16.42 12.24 -8.35
C GLN A 148 -15.40 11.66 -9.31
N GLU A 149 -15.18 12.31 -10.44
CA GLU A 149 -14.16 11.91 -11.42
C GLU A 149 -12.75 11.96 -10.82
N MET A 150 -12.40 13.04 -10.10
CA MET A 150 -11.09 13.18 -9.47
C MET A 150 -10.84 12.07 -8.42
N PHE A 151 -11.85 11.74 -7.60
CA PHE A 151 -11.74 10.63 -6.67
C PHE A 151 -11.66 9.27 -7.37
N ALA A 152 -12.42 9.06 -8.45
CA ALA A 152 -12.36 7.83 -9.22
C ALA A 152 -10.97 7.64 -9.85
N ARG A 153 -10.42 8.70 -10.46
CA ARG A 153 -9.06 8.71 -11.03
C ARG A 153 -8.01 8.43 -9.97
N SER A 154 -8.12 9.04 -8.79
CA SER A 154 -7.19 8.79 -7.68
C SER A 154 -7.24 7.34 -7.19
N ARG A 155 -8.44 6.75 -7.08
CA ARG A 155 -8.60 5.34 -6.71
C ARG A 155 -8.00 4.42 -7.76
N GLN A 156 -8.30 4.68 -9.04
CA GLN A 156 -7.76 3.90 -10.15
C GLN A 156 -6.23 3.92 -10.15
N GLN A 157 -5.61 5.08 -9.97
CA GLN A 157 -4.15 5.18 -9.87
C GLN A 157 -3.58 4.41 -8.67
N SER A 158 -4.31 4.33 -7.54
CA SER A 158 -3.89 3.48 -6.40
C SER A 158 -3.93 2.01 -6.78
N THR A 159 -5.04 1.56 -7.38
CA THR A 159 -5.22 0.17 -7.80
C THR A 159 -4.18 -0.23 -8.84
N GLU A 160 -3.92 0.60 -9.85
CA GLU A 160 -2.89 0.34 -10.86
C GLU A 160 -1.48 0.24 -10.25
N ARG A 161 -1.18 1.04 -9.21
CA ARG A 161 0.08 0.94 -8.47
C ARG A 161 0.17 -0.33 -7.64
N GLU A 162 -0.92 -0.72 -7.00
CA GLU A 162 -1.03 -1.98 -6.25
C GLU A 162 -0.85 -3.18 -7.18
N ASP A 163 -1.54 -3.21 -8.32
CA ASP A 163 -1.43 -4.27 -9.33
C ASP A 163 0.00 -4.36 -9.88
N ALA A 164 0.62 -3.22 -10.23
CA ALA A 164 2.01 -3.19 -10.68
C ALA A 164 2.98 -3.70 -9.60
N PHE A 165 2.71 -3.43 -8.34
CA PHE A 165 3.49 -3.95 -7.22
C PHE A 165 3.30 -5.47 -7.06
N PHE A 166 2.07 -5.98 -7.16
CA PHE A 166 1.79 -7.42 -7.11
C PHE A 166 2.47 -8.17 -8.26
N GLU A 167 2.39 -7.66 -9.48
CA GLU A 167 3.07 -8.24 -10.65
C GLU A 167 4.59 -8.32 -10.45
N LYS A 168 5.19 -7.30 -9.82
CA LYS A 168 6.61 -7.33 -9.46
C LYS A 168 6.94 -8.45 -8.48
N ILE A 169 6.10 -8.66 -7.46
CA ILE A 169 6.27 -9.76 -6.49
C ILE A 169 6.15 -11.12 -7.18
N LEU A 170 5.12 -11.30 -8.02
CA LEU A 170 4.91 -12.56 -8.75
C LEU A 170 6.10 -12.88 -9.66
N ARG A 171 6.59 -11.87 -10.39
CA ARG A 171 7.79 -12.01 -11.23
C ARG A 171 9.01 -12.40 -10.42
N GLN A 172 9.23 -11.75 -9.28
CA GLN A 172 10.34 -12.09 -8.38
C GLN A 172 10.23 -13.54 -7.90
N LYS A 173 9.04 -13.97 -7.46
CA LYS A 173 8.80 -15.35 -7.00
C LYS A 173 9.03 -16.38 -8.09
N TYR A 174 8.62 -16.08 -9.31
CA TYR A 174 8.85 -16.95 -10.46
C TYR A 174 10.35 -17.11 -10.76
N GLN A 175 11.10 -16.01 -10.73
CA GLN A 175 12.56 -16.02 -10.93
C GLN A 175 13.28 -16.79 -9.82
N GLU A 176 12.88 -16.60 -8.55
CA GLU A 176 13.41 -17.35 -7.40
C GLU A 176 13.19 -18.85 -7.58
N ALA A 177 11.98 -19.27 -7.97
CA ALA A 177 11.65 -20.68 -8.19
C ALA A 177 12.46 -21.30 -9.34
N GLN A 178 12.62 -20.58 -10.46
CA GLN A 178 13.46 -21.03 -11.57
C GLN A 178 14.93 -21.18 -11.16
N ALA A 179 15.48 -20.20 -10.45
CA ALA A 179 16.85 -20.25 -9.95
C ALA A 179 17.04 -21.43 -8.98
N GLU A 180 16.09 -21.66 -8.07
CA GLU A 180 16.15 -22.79 -7.16
C GLU A 180 16.10 -24.13 -7.91
N GLN A 181 15.25 -24.25 -8.94
CA GLN A 181 15.18 -25.45 -9.76
C GLN A 181 16.48 -25.69 -10.55
N PHE A 182 17.10 -24.63 -11.08
CA PHE A 182 18.41 -24.70 -11.72
C PHE A 182 19.47 -25.18 -10.73
N HIS A 183 19.55 -24.58 -9.55
CA HIS A 183 20.51 -24.99 -8.51
C HIS A 183 20.27 -26.43 -8.03
N ARG A 184 19.02 -26.86 -7.87
CA ARG A 184 18.66 -28.24 -7.51
C ARG A 184 19.13 -29.24 -8.58
N THR A 185 18.90 -28.93 -9.86
CA THR A 185 19.33 -29.78 -10.97
C THR A 185 20.85 -29.86 -11.06
N ASN A 186 21.53 -28.72 -10.92
CA ASN A 186 22.99 -28.65 -10.96
C ASN A 186 23.64 -29.40 -9.77
N ARG A 187 23.05 -29.33 -8.57
CA ARG A 187 23.48 -30.15 -7.42
C ARG A 187 23.29 -31.65 -7.66
N ARG A 188 22.23 -32.07 -8.36
CA ARG A 188 22.00 -33.48 -8.71
C ARG A 188 23.00 -33.99 -9.74
N GLN A 189 23.25 -33.21 -10.79
CA GLN A 189 24.21 -33.58 -11.85
C GLN A 189 25.67 -33.58 -11.35
N ASN A 190 26.03 -32.68 -10.42
CA ASN A 190 27.36 -32.64 -9.81
C ASN A 190 27.48 -33.46 -8.52
N SER A 191 26.57 -34.38 -8.25
CA SER A 191 26.73 -35.29 -7.11
C SER A 191 27.89 -36.24 -7.37
N THR A 192 28.85 -36.30 -6.44
CA THR A 192 30.04 -37.18 -6.51
C THR A 192 29.65 -38.63 -6.72
N MET A 193 28.49 -39.05 -6.20
CA MET A 193 27.95 -40.40 -6.38
C MET A 193 27.45 -40.63 -7.81
N GLN A 194 26.71 -39.68 -8.40
CA GLN A 194 26.22 -39.79 -9.77
C GLN A 194 27.37 -39.79 -10.77
N LEU A 195 28.33 -38.87 -10.61
CA LEU A 195 29.56 -38.84 -11.39
C LEU A 195 30.35 -40.14 -11.27
N HIS A 196 30.43 -40.72 -10.07
CA HIS A 196 31.08 -42.01 -9.86
C HIS A 196 30.35 -43.17 -10.55
N LEU A 197 29.01 -43.20 -10.47
CA LEU A 197 28.20 -44.22 -11.16
C LEU A 197 28.34 -44.10 -12.68
N ASP A 198 28.31 -42.89 -13.23
CA ASP A 198 28.48 -42.63 -14.66
C ASP A 198 29.91 -42.98 -15.13
N ALA A 199 30.94 -42.66 -14.34
CA ALA A 199 32.33 -43.07 -14.61
C ALA A 199 32.49 -44.60 -14.56
N LYS A 200 31.84 -45.28 -13.60
CA LYS A 200 31.86 -46.74 -13.51
C LYS A 200 31.16 -47.37 -14.72
N LYS A 201 30.01 -46.84 -15.13
CA LYS A 201 29.26 -47.31 -16.30
C LYS A 201 30.05 -47.15 -17.59
N THR A 202 30.62 -45.97 -17.83
CA THR A 202 31.45 -45.70 -19.02
C THR A 202 32.70 -46.58 -19.07
N ARG A 203 33.38 -46.79 -17.93
CA ARG A 203 34.49 -47.75 -17.84
C ARG A 203 34.06 -49.17 -18.19
N LEU A 204 32.91 -49.61 -17.69
CA LEU A 204 32.38 -50.94 -17.98
C LEU A 204 32.00 -51.11 -19.46
N GLU A 205 31.39 -50.10 -20.07
CA GLU A 205 31.10 -50.08 -21.51
C GLU A 205 32.38 -50.14 -22.36
N PHE A 206 33.43 -49.42 -21.94
CA PHE A 206 34.73 -49.46 -22.61
C PHE A 206 35.37 -50.84 -22.53
N MET A 207 35.37 -51.46 -21.34
CA MET A 207 35.87 -52.84 -21.17
C MET A 207 35.05 -53.86 -21.98
N ARG A 208 33.73 -53.69 -22.06
CA ARG A 208 32.86 -54.53 -22.90
C ARG A 208 33.21 -54.41 -24.39
N ARG A 209 33.60 -53.22 -24.86
CA ARG A 209 34.06 -53.00 -26.24
C ARG A 209 35.45 -53.58 -26.51
N GLN A 210 36.31 -53.67 -25.49
CA GLN A 210 37.65 -54.24 -25.63
C GLN A 210 37.62 -55.77 -25.68
N ASP A 211 36.82 -56.43 -24.83
CA ASP A 211 36.68 -57.90 -24.81
C ASP A 211 35.20 -58.33 -24.78
N PRO A 212 34.53 -58.38 -25.95
CA PRO A 212 33.10 -58.72 -26.05
C PRO A 212 32.79 -60.14 -25.57
N THR A 213 33.69 -61.08 -25.84
CA THR A 213 33.52 -62.51 -25.54
C THR A 213 33.56 -62.80 -24.04
N ALA A 214 34.37 -62.05 -23.29
CA ALA A 214 34.47 -62.20 -21.84
C ALA A 214 33.20 -61.70 -21.12
N PHE A 215 32.57 -60.64 -21.63
CA PHE A 215 31.33 -60.10 -21.05
C PHE A 215 30.08 -60.90 -21.44
N ALA A 216 30.01 -61.44 -22.66
CA ALA A 216 28.91 -62.34 -23.07
C ALA A 216 28.84 -63.62 -22.23
N ALA A 217 29.97 -64.08 -21.68
CA ALA A 217 30.01 -65.23 -20.77
C ALA A 217 29.36 -64.96 -19.39
N TYR A 218 29.27 -63.69 -18.97
CA TYR A 218 28.63 -63.27 -17.72
C TYR A 218 27.13 -62.92 -17.89
N GLU A 219 26.69 -62.56 -19.10
CA GLU A 219 25.28 -62.26 -19.40
C GLU A 219 24.43 -63.53 -19.66
N ASN A 220 25.05 -64.71 -19.73
CA ASN A 220 24.32 -65.98 -19.69
C ASN A 220 23.74 -66.21 -18.28
N ASP A 221 22.45 -65.90 -18.15
CA ASP A 221 21.61 -65.75 -16.95
C ASP A 221 21.64 -66.91 -15.93
N GLU A 222 22.22 -68.07 -16.24
CA GLU A 222 22.15 -69.24 -15.36
C GLU A 222 23.26 -69.32 -14.29
N ARG A 223 24.34 -68.53 -14.40
CA ARG A 223 25.49 -68.62 -13.45
C ARG A 223 25.53 -67.53 -12.38
N CYS A 224 24.68 -66.50 -12.47
CA CYS A 224 24.66 -65.37 -11.54
C CYS A 224 23.39 -65.30 -10.66
N LEU A 225 22.60 -66.38 -10.61
CA LEU A 225 21.58 -66.57 -9.59
C LEU A 225 22.26 -66.82 -8.24
N ILE A 226 22.51 -65.74 -7.51
CA ILE A 226 22.76 -65.83 -6.07
C ILE A 226 21.45 -66.32 -5.46
N ARG A 227 21.35 -67.61 -5.17
CA ARG A 227 20.32 -68.10 -4.25
C ARG A 227 20.76 -67.72 -2.85
N ASP A 228 20.15 -66.68 -2.31
CA ASP A 228 20.28 -66.40 -0.88
C ASP A 228 19.91 -67.67 -0.11
N PRO A 229 20.73 -68.12 0.86
CA PRO A 229 20.37 -69.23 1.71
C PRO A 229 19.03 -68.90 2.39
N PRO A 230 18.13 -69.89 2.58
CA PRO A 230 16.89 -69.68 3.31
C PRO A 230 17.20 -68.97 4.64
N PRO A 231 16.47 -67.92 5.01
CA PRO A 231 16.76 -67.20 6.25
C PRO A 231 16.75 -68.19 7.41
N GLU A 232 17.85 -68.24 8.17
CA GLU A 232 17.88 -68.96 9.44
C GLU A 232 16.80 -68.34 10.32
N TYR A 233 15.78 -69.14 10.65
CA TYR A 233 14.74 -68.74 11.59
C TYR A 233 15.38 -68.66 12.98
N VAL A 234 15.91 -67.48 13.29
CA VAL A 234 16.24 -67.11 14.66
C VAL A 234 14.91 -66.96 15.40
N ASP A 235 14.75 -67.67 16.52
CA ASP A 235 13.54 -67.65 17.35
C ASP A 235 13.05 -66.20 17.52
N ASP A 236 11.76 -65.95 17.26
CA ASP A 236 11.21 -64.60 17.19
C ASP A 236 11.57 -63.78 18.45
N GLN A 237 11.66 -64.45 19.61
CA GLN A 237 12.08 -63.84 20.86
C GLN A 237 13.51 -63.30 20.87
N GLU A 238 14.45 -63.97 20.22
CA GLU A 238 15.84 -63.48 20.12
C GLU A 238 15.92 -62.29 19.17
N GLY A 239 15.19 -62.33 18.04
CA GLY A 239 15.08 -61.20 17.12
C GLY A 239 14.52 -59.93 17.81
N TRP A 240 13.49 -60.09 18.65
CA TRP A 240 12.95 -58.99 19.45
C TRP A 240 13.97 -58.41 20.43
N ARG A 241 14.78 -59.25 21.07
CA ARG A 241 15.85 -58.78 21.98
C ARG A 241 16.92 -58.01 21.23
N THR A 242 17.36 -58.48 20.06
CA THR A 242 18.38 -57.79 19.26
C THR A 242 17.87 -56.44 18.76
N LEU A 243 16.61 -56.37 18.32
CA LEU A 243 15.99 -55.12 17.91
C LEU A 243 15.86 -54.13 19.06
N GLN A 244 15.47 -54.60 20.25
CA GLN A 244 15.36 -53.74 21.44
C GLN A 244 16.74 -53.20 21.87
N GLN A 245 17.78 -54.01 21.75
CA GLN A 245 19.16 -53.60 22.04
C GLN A 245 19.67 -52.56 21.04
N ASN A 246 19.39 -52.74 19.75
CA ASN A 246 19.72 -51.77 18.71
C ASN A 246 18.92 -50.46 18.88
N GLU A 247 17.65 -50.52 19.30
CA GLU A 247 16.86 -49.32 19.59
C GLU A 247 17.45 -48.54 20.77
N ALA A 248 17.86 -49.25 21.84
CA ALA A 248 18.51 -48.63 22.99
C ALA A 248 19.84 -47.95 22.60
N GLU A 249 20.63 -48.59 21.74
CA GLU A 249 21.88 -48.03 21.23
C GLU A 249 21.63 -46.77 20.38
N LEU A 250 20.67 -46.82 19.46
CA LEU A 250 20.32 -45.67 18.61
C LEU A 250 19.74 -44.51 19.43
N ARG A 251 18.93 -44.80 20.45
CA ARG A 251 18.47 -43.77 21.40
C ARG A 251 19.64 -43.15 22.15
N GLY A 252 20.60 -43.95 22.62
CA GLY A 252 21.84 -43.45 23.23
C GLY A 252 22.61 -42.51 22.29
N ARG A 253 22.79 -42.92 21.03
CA ARG A 253 23.44 -42.09 20.00
C ARG A 253 22.66 -40.82 19.66
N LEU A 254 21.32 -40.83 19.71
CA LEU A 254 20.53 -39.62 19.49
C LEU A 254 20.64 -38.64 20.67
N THR A 255 20.79 -39.11 21.91
CA THR A 255 20.93 -38.23 23.07
C THR A 255 22.25 -37.45 23.10
N THR A 256 23.30 -37.92 22.43
CA THR A 256 24.54 -37.16 22.25
C THR A 256 24.44 -36.10 21.14
N ILE A 257 23.34 -36.11 20.35
CA ILE A 257 23.07 -35.16 19.26
C ILE A 257 22.10 -34.04 19.74
N THR A 258 22.13 -33.66 21.02
CA THR A 258 21.39 -32.48 21.51
C THR A 258 22.08 -31.17 21.15
N ARG A 259 21.61 -30.57 20.05
CA ARG A 259 21.43 -29.12 19.77
C ARG A 259 22.57 -28.15 20.16
N SER A 260 23.46 -27.87 19.21
CA SER A 260 24.08 -26.54 19.10
C SER A 260 23.09 -25.59 18.39
N ARG A 261 22.18 -24.98 19.16
CA ARG A 261 21.33 -23.87 18.67
C ARG A 261 22.05 -22.56 19.01
N LYS A 262 23.10 -22.22 18.26
CA LYS A 262 23.67 -20.87 18.31
C LYS A 262 22.66 -19.89 17.71
N HIS A 263 22.06 -19.10 18.58
CA HIS A 263 21.57 -17.76 18.23
C HIS A 263 22.75 -16.95 17.69
N SER A 264 22.59 -16.32 16.53
CA SER A 264 23.36 -15.15 16.17
C SER A 264 22.41 -14.08 15.63
N ARG A 265 22.71 -12.86 16.06
CA ARG A 265 21.96 -11.62 15.90
C ARG A 265 21.82 -11.18 14.46
#